data_AF-A0A6L9G7B9-F1
#
_entry.id   AF-A0A6L9G7B9-F1
#
_cell.length_a   1.000
_cell.length_b   1.000
_cell.length_c   1.000
_cell.angle_alpha   90.00
_cell.angle_beta   90.00
_cell.angle_gamma   90.00
#
_symmetry.space_group_name_H-M   'P 1'
#
loop_
_entity.id
_entity.type
_entity.pdbx_description
1 polymer ?
#
loop_
_entity_poly.entity_id
_entity_poly.type
_entity_poly.pdbx_seq_one_letter_code
_entity_poly.pdbx_strand_id
1 'polypeptide(L)'
;RLTELLSDEGHRPAVGPHLLPLASVRMLMPFRVTEYTDFYAGKNHAVNVGTMFRGAENALPPNWLSIPIGYNGRASSVVVSGTDVVRPWGQVKAPDEAQPRFAPSARFDLELEMGAIIGQPSDGMVSVAEADQMIFGYVLLNDWSARDIQAWEYQPLGPFQAKATATTISP
;
A
#
# COMPACT_ATOMS: atom_id res chain seq x y z
N ARG A 1 6.02 26.56 10.92
CA ARG A 1 7.37 26.93 11.41
C ARG A 1 8.50 26.27 10.62
N LEU A 2 8.59 24.93 10.49
CA LEU A 2 9.66 24.30 9.68
C LEU A 2 9.54 24.65 8.18
N THR A 3 8.34 24.53 7.62
CA THR A 3 8.07 24.93 6.21
C THR A 3 8.51 26.37 5.96
N GLU A 4 8.06 27.30 6.80
CA GLU A 4 8.42 28.72 6.77
C GLU A 4 9.94 28.96 6.80
N LEU A 5 10.67 28.33 7.75
CA LEU A 5 12.13 28.45 7.85
C LEU A 5 12.87 27.96 6.60
N LEU A 6 12.30 26.99 5.88
CA LEU A 6 12.91 26.38 4.69
C LEU A 6 12.48 27.05 3.38
N SER A 7 11.32 27.71 3.35
CA SER A 7 10.79 28.35 2.15
C SER A 7 11.03 29.87 2.07
N ASP A 8 11.30 30.54 3.19
CA ASP A 8 11.65 31.97 3.21
C ASP A 8 13.16 32.18 3.06
N GLU A 9 13.57 32.96 2.05
CA GLU A 9 14.98 33.27 1.79
C GLU A 9 15.64 34.08 2.92
N GLY A 10 14.88 34.87 3.68
CA GLY A 10 15.37 35.64 4.83
C GLY A 10 15.95 34.76 5.94
N HIS A 11 15.56 33.49 6.00
CA HIS A 11 16.07 32.52 6.95
C HIS A 11 17.30 31.73 6.45
N ARG A 12 17.72 31.89 5.19
CA ARG A 12 18.87 31.16 4.60
C ARG A 12 20.15 31.21 5.43
N PRO A 13 20.60 32.36 5.96
CA PRO A 13 21.81 32.40 6.78
C PRO A 13 21.71 31.53 8.05
N ALA A 14 20.51 31.41 8.61
CA ALA A 14 20.25 30.62 9.81
C ALA A 14 20.14 29.11 9.51
N VAL A 15 19.50 28.72 8.40
CA VAL A 15 19.30 27.29 8.07
C VAL A 15 20.47 26.70 7.29
N GLY A 16 21.17 27.49 6.47
CA GLY A 16 22.22 27.04 5.55
C GLY A 16 23.29 26.13 6.16
N PRO A 17 23.87 26.47 7.33
CA PRO A 17 24.85 25.62 8.01
C PRO A 17 24.33 24.24 8.44
N HIS A 18 23.01 24.05 8.47
CA HIS A 18 22.33 22.82 8.87
C HIS A 18 21.74 22.04 7.69
N LEU A 19 21.90 22.52 6.45
CA LEU A 19 21.40 21.84 5.26
C LEU A 19 22.43 20.82 4.72
N LEU A 20 21.95 19.64 4.37
CA LEU A 20 22.72 18.63 3.66
C LEU A 20 22.17 18.46 2.23
N PRO A 21 23.02 18.30 1.20
CA PRO A 21 22.55 17.93 -0.12
C PRO A 21 21.77 16.61 -0.07
N LEU A 22 20.60 16.56 -0.70
CA LEU A 22 19.78 15.34 -0.71
C LEU A 22 20.54 14.14 -1.33
N ALA A 23 21.38 14.39 -2.33
CA ALA A 23 22.21 13.37 -2.97
C ALA A 23 23.31 12.79 -2.06
N SER A 24 23.64 13.46 -0.94
CA SER A 24 24.65 12.98 0.01
C SER A 24 24.07 12.26 1.22
N VAL A 25 22.74 12.08 1.27
CA VAL A 25 22.07 11.39 2.38
C VAL A 25 21.37 10.13 1.88
N ARG A 26 21.20 9.18 2.79
CA ARG A 26 20.41 7.98 2.56
C ARG A 26 19.11 8.10 3.34
N MET A 27 17.99 8.06 2.63
CA MET A 27 16.68 7.99 3.26
C MET A 27 16.46 6.62 3.89
N LEU A 28 15.80 6.61 5.05
CA LEU A 28 15.48 5.41 5.82
C LEU A 28 13.96 5.32 6.00
N MET A 29 13.47 4.23 6.60
CA MET A 29 12.08 4.15 7.01
C MET A 29 11.73 5.31 7.96
N PRO A 30 10.70 6.12 7.66
CA PRO A 30 10.38 7.31 8.44
C PRO A 30 9.74 6.99 9.80
N PHE A 31 9.16 5.79 9.94
CA PHE A 31 8.56 5.31 11.18
C PHE A 31 8.55 3.77 11.19
N ARG A 32 8.33 3.20 12.39
CA ARG A 32 8.07 1.77 12.53
C ARG A 32 6.61 1.49 12.19
N VAL A 33 6.37 0.70 11.16
CA VAL A 33 5.02 0.22 10.81
C VAL A 33 4.61 -0.86 11.80
N THR A 34 3.64 -0.55 12.67
CA THR A 34 3.10 -1.53 13.62
C THR A 34 1.93 -2.30 13.04
N GLU A 35 1.08 -1.61 12.27
CA GLU A 35 -0.08 -2.15 11.59
C GLU A 35 -0.17 -1.53 10.19
N TYR A 36 -0.70 -2.29 9.24
CA TYR A 36 -0.95 -1.85 7.88
C TYR A 36 -2.30 -2.38 7.42
N THR A 37 -3.16 -1.48 6.95
CA THR A 37 -4.47 -1.81 6.38
C THR A 37 -4.50 -1.26 4.96
N ASP A 38 -4.92 -2.10 4.02
CA ASP A 38 -5.12 -1.73 2.63
C ASP A 38 -6.63 -1.64 2.34
N PHE A 39 -7.03 -0.54 1.69
CA PHE A 39 -8.43 -0.24 1.38
C PHE A 39 -8.68 -0.34 -0.12
N TYR A 40 -9.86 -0.83 -0.48
CA TYR A 40 -10.28 -1.01 -1.86
C TYR A 40 -11.14 0.15 -2.36
N ALA A 41 -10.69 1.39 -2.17
CA ALA A 41 -11.52 2.60 -2.33
C ALA A 41 -11.58 3.16 -3.77
N GLY A 42 -10.74 2.67 -4.69
CA GLY A 42 -10.73 3.13 -6.08
C GLY A 42 -11.87 2.55 -6.91
N LYS A 43 -12.94 3.30 -7.18
CA LYS A 43 -14.12 2.80 -7.93
C LYS A 43 -13.77 2.23 -9.31
N ASN A 44 -12.97 2.94 -10.08
CA ASN A 44 -12.58 2.48 -11.42
C ASN A 44 -11.74 1.20 -11.34
N HIS A 45 -10.82 1.12 -10.37
CA HIS A 45 -10.06 -0.08 -10.10
C HIS A 45 -10.99 -1.26 -9.74
N ALA A 46 -11.95 -1.02 -8.84
CA ALA A 46 -12.94 -2.01 -8.41
C ALA A 46 -13.82 -2.53 -9.56
N VAL A 47 -14.29 -1.63 -10.43
CA VAL A 47 -15.05 -1.99 -11.63
C VAL A 47 -14.21 -2.81 -12.60
N ASN A 48 -12.97 -2.40 -12.87
CA ASN A 48 -12.10 -3.08 -13.82
C ASN A 48 -11.78 -4.51 -13.37
N VAL A 49 -11.33 -4.68 -12.12
CA VAL A 49 -11.06 -6.00 -11.54
C VAL A 49 -12.33 -6.83 -11.51
N GLY A 50 -13.43 -6.27 -11.01
CA GLY A 50 -14.71 -6.97 -10.94
C GLY A 50 -15.20 -7.45 -12.30
N THR A 51 -15.03 -6.64 -13.35
CA THR A 51 -15.39 -7.01 -14.72
C THR A 51 -14.57 -8.21 -15.21
N MET A 52 -13.27 -8.25 -14.92
CA MET A 52 -12.41 -9.37 -15.32
C MET A 52 -12.78 -10.69 -14.61
N PHE A 53 -13.24 -10.63 -13.35
CA PHE A 53 -13.55 -11.83 -12.56
C PHE A 53 -15.01 -12.28 -12.62
N ARG A 54 -15.96 -11.35 -12.76
CA ARG A 54 -17.41 -11.59 -12.61
C ARG A 54 -18.26 -11.04 -13.77
N GLY A 55 -17.63 -10.42 -14.76
CA GLY A 55 -18.32 -9.72 -15.85
C GLY A 55 -18.80 -8.31 -15.44
N ALA A 56 -19.09 -7.48 -16.45
CA ALA A 56 -19.40 -6.06 -16.26
C ALA A 56 -20.65 -5.80 -15.42
N GLU A 57 -21.67 -6.66 -15.55
CA GLU A 57 -22.94 -6.54 -14.82
C GLU A 57 -22.78 -6.74 -13.31
N ASN A 58 -21.79 -7.54 -12.89
CA ASN A 58 -21.52 -7.89 -11.49
C ASN A 58 -20.17 -7.36 -11.00
N ALA A 59 -19.70 -6.27 -11.60
CA ALA A 59 -18.37 -5.74 -11.35
C ALA A 59 -18.17 -5.31 -9.89
N LEU A 60 -19.09 -4.51 -9.34
CA LEU A 60 -19.01 -4.10 -7.94
C LEU A 60 -19.78 -5.06 -7.03
N PRO A 61 -19.15 -5.60 -5.97
CA PRO A 61 -19.87 -6.32 -4.93
C PRO A 61 -20.93 -5.43 -4.26
N PRO A 62 -22.05 -6.00 -3.75
CA PRO A 62 -23.14 -5.21 -3.17
C PRO A 62 -22.73 -4.29 -2.01
N ASN A 63 -21.72 -4.68 -1.23
CA ASN A 63 -21.24 -3.92 -0.09
C ASN A 63 -20.30 -2.76 -0.45
N TRP A 64 -19.74 -2.73 -1.66
CA TRP A 64 -18.65 -1.82 -2.02
C TRP A 64 -19.06 -0.34 -1.96
N LEU A 65 -20.31 -0.03 -2.31
CA LEU A 65 -20.84 1.34 -2.26
C LEU A 65 -21.31 1.76 -0.86
N SER A 66 -21.33 0.83 0.11
CA SER A 66 -21.87 1.07 1.44
C SER A 66 -20.79 1.15 2.51
N ILE A 67 -19.68 0.43 2.33
CA ILE A 67 -18.54 0.42 3.25
C ILE A 67 -17.22 0.50 2.46
N PRO A 68 -16.22 1.23 2.97
CA PRO A 68 -14.87 1.19 2.39
C PRO A 68 -14.24 -0.16 2.75
N ILE A 69 -14.47 -1.18 1.93
CA ILE A 69 -13.92 -2.51 2.20
C ILE A 69 -12.39 -2.44 2.20
N GLY A 70 -11.77 -3.22 3.09
CA GLY A 70 -10.32 -3.29 3.23
C GLY A 70 -9.94 -4.58 3.95
N TYR A 71 -8.64 -4.85 4.01
CA TYR A 71 -8.06 -6.02 4.66
C TYR A 71 -6.77 -5.65 5.38
N ASN A 72 -6.36 -6.46 6.36
CA ASN A 72 -5.09 -6.28 7.03
C ASN A 72 -3.94 -6.68 6.10
N GLY A 73 -3.08 -5.72 5.79
CA GLY A 73 -1.83 -5.96 5.08
C GLY A 73 -0.75 -6.49 6.00
N ARG A 74 0.46 -6.69 5.45
CA ARG A 74 1.60 -7.23 6.20
C ARG A 74 2.57 -6.13 6.60
N ALA A 75 2.44 -5.62 7.82
CA ALA A 75 3.31 -4.55 8.34
C ALA A 75 4.82 -4.88 8.25
N SER A 76 5.20 -6.15 8.47
CA SER A 76 6.61 -6.57 8.48
C SER A 76 7.30 -6.50 7.12
N SER A 77 6.55 -6.41 6.02
CA SER A 77 7.08 -6.35 4.65
C SER A 77 6.96 -4.95 4.04
N VAL A 78 6.57 -3.93 4.83
CA VAL A 78 6.62 -2.54 4.39
C VAL A 78 8.06 -2.05 4.42
N VAL A 79 8.56 -1.59 3.28
CA VAL A 79 9.95 -1.17 3.08
C VAL A 79 10.03 0.22 2.46
N VAL A 80 11.16 0.91 2.65
CA VAL A 80 11.39 2.24 2.09
C VAL A 80 11.76 2.15 0.61
N SER A 81 11.38 3.16 -0.17
CA SER A 81 11.81 3.35 -1.55
C SER A 81 13.31 3.10 -1.75
N GLY A 82 13.65 2.44 -2.86
CA GLY A 82 15.01 1.99 -3.18
C GLY A 82 15.40 0.64 -2.60
N THR A 83 14.51 -0.03 -1.86
CA THR A 83 14.72 -1.43 -1.44
C THR A 83 14.42 -2.37 -2.60
N ASP A 84 15.35 -3.27 -2.92
CA ASP A 84 15.15 -4.30 -3.95
C ASP A 84 14.04 -5.27 -3.56
N VAL A 85 13.15 -5.59 -4.52
CA VAL A 85 12.04 -6.53 -4.32
C VAL A 85 12.30 -7.78 -5.17
N VAL A 86 12.41 -8.92 -4.50
CA VAL A 86 12.62 -10.22 -5.16
C VAL A 86 11.27 -10.77 -5.61
N ARG A 87 11.19 -11.19 -6.88
CA ARG A 87 10.00 -11.85 -7.43
C ARG A 87 9.60 -13.05 -6.56
N PRO A 88 8.35 -13.12 -6.07
CA PRO A 88 7.95 -14.19 -5.17
C PRO A 88 7.75 -15.50 -5.90
N TRP A 89 7.99 -16.57 -5.16
CA TRP A 89 7.59 -17.92 -5.53
C TRP A 89 6.34 -18.29 -4.75
N GLY A 90 5.44 -19.04 -5.36
CA GLY A 90 4.23 -19.49 -4.71
C GLY A 90 3.51 -20.57 -5.48
N GLN A 91 2.36 -20.97 -4.92
CA GLN A 91 1.44 -21.86 -5.62
C GLN A 91 0.68 -21.08 -6.69
N VAL A 92 0.69 -21.60 -7.90
CA VAL A 92 -0.04 -21.07 -9.04
C VAL A 92 -0.84 -22.19 -9.69
N LYS A 93 -2.07 -21.91 -10.10
CA LYS A 93 -2.96 -22.89 -10.72
C LYS A 93 -3.58 -22.33 -12.00
N ALA A 94 -3.23 -22.94 -13.14
CA ALA A 94 -3.88 -22.65 -14.41
C ALA A 94 -5.30 -23.29 -14.48
N PRO A 95 -6.19 -22.80 -15.36
CA PRO A 95 -7.54 -23.35 -15.49
C PRO A 95 -7.58 -24.84 -15.86
N ASP A 96 -6.62 -25.30 -16.66
CA ASP A 96 -6.47 -26.67 -17.16
C ASP A 96 -5.66 -27.59 -16.23
N GLU A 97 -5.00 -27.04 -15.22
CA GLU A 97 -4.25 -27.82 -14.23
C GLU A 97 -5.18 -28.45 -13.19
N ALA A 98 -4.99 -29.74 -12.88
CA ALA A 98 -5.74 -30.42 -11.82
C ALA A 98 -5.33 -29.98 -10.40
N GLN A 99 -4.06 -29.62 -10.21
CA GLN A 99 -3.46 -29.23 -8.93
C GLN A 99 -2.55 -28.00 -9.15
N PRO A 100 -2.36 -27.13 -8.15
CA PRO A 100 -1.38 -26.05 -8.27
C PRO A 100 0.03 -26.60 -8.39
N ARG A 101 0.92 -25.83 -9.01
CA ARG A 101 2.37 -26.07 -9.00
C ARG A 101 3.08 -24.95 -8.24
N PHE A 102 4.28 -25.23 -7.76
CA PHE A 102 5.15 -24.23 -7.15
C PHE A 102 6.06 -23.60 -8.20
N ALA A 103 6.00 -22.28 -8.38
CA ALA A 103 6.76 -21.57 -9.42
C ALA A 103 6.99 -20.09 -9.03
N PRO A 104 7.98 -19.40 -9.65
CA PRO A 104 8.04 -17.95 -9.59
C PRO A 104 6.77 -17.34 -10.22
N SER A 105 6.26 -16.26 -9.62
CA SER A 105 5.11 -15.53 -10.16
C SER A 105 5.41 -15.05 -11.58
N ALA A 106 4.56 -15.38 -12.54
CA ALA A 106 4.59 -14.90 -13.92
C ALA A 106 3.84 -13.56 -14.07
N ARG A 107 2.96 -13.22 -13.12
CA ARG A 107 2.15 -11.98 -13.13
C ARG A 107 2.43 -11.15 -11.88
N PHE A 108 3.65 -10.64 -11.79
CA PHE A 108 4.07 -9.73 -10.71
C PHE A 108 3.87 -8.28 -11.15
N ASP A 109 3.15 -7.52 -10.34
CA ASP A 109 2.50 -6.27 -10.71
C ASP A 109 2.67 -5.21 -9.61
N LEU A 110 2.46 -3.95 -9.97
CA LEU A 110 2.42 -2.82 -9.03
C LEU A 110 0.97 -2.41 -8.74
N GLU A 111 0.75 -1.82 -7.57
CA GLU A 111 -0.47 -1.08 -7.26
C GLU A 111 -0.10 0.33 -6.85
N LEU A 112 -0.48 1.32 -7.65
CA LEU A 112 -0.22 2.73 -7.33
C LEU A 112 -1.22 3.20 -6.27
N GLU A 113 -0.70 3.59 -5.11
CA GLU A 113 -1.50 3.97 -3.96
C GLU A 113 -0.93 5.18 -3.20
N MET A 114 -1.72 5.67 -2.25
CA MET A 114 -1.29 6.60 -1.21
C MET A 114 -1.56 5.98 0.16
N GLY A 115 -0.56 6.01 1.04
CA GLY A 115 -0.71 5.60 2.43
C GLY A 115 -0.97 6.81 3.32
N ALA A 116 -2.02 6.76 4.15
CA ALA A 116 -2.23 7.71 5.23
C ALA A 116 -1.51 7.25 6.49
N ILE A 117 -0.70 8.11 7.10
CA ILE A 117 0.02 7.83 8.34
C ILE A 117 -0.81 8.35 9.51
N ILE A 118 -1.18 7.46 10.43
CA ILE A 118 -1.93 7.83 11.63
C ILE A 118 -0.95 8.26 12.72
N GLY A 119 -1.07 9.50 13.19
CA GLY A 119 -0.16 10.10 14.17
C GLY A 119 -0.67 10.07 15.61
N GLN A 120 -1.95 9.75 15.81
CA GLN A 120 -2.61 9.77 17.11
C GLN A 120 -3.32 8.43 17.35
N PRO A 121 -3.20 7.82 18.54
CA PRO A 121 -3.97 6.63 18.88
C PRO A 121 -5.45 6.98 19.12
N SER A 122 -6.32 5.96 19.13
CA SER A 122 -7.72 6.08 19.57
C SER A 122 -8.07 4.98 20.57
N ASP A 123 -8.96 5.28 21.52
CA ASP A 123 -9.48 4.35 22.53
C ASP A 123 -10.89 3.81 22.19
N GLY A 124 -11.43 4.16 21.02
CA GLY A 124 -12.78 3.81 20.62
C GLY A 124 -13.13 4.23 19.19
N MET A 125 -14.42 4.32 18.89
CA MET A 125 -14.91 4.80 17.59
C MET A 125 -14.44 6.24 17.34
N VAL A 126 -14.04 6.50 16.10
CA VAL A 126 -13.55 7.79 15.64
C VAL A 126 -14.53 8.35 14.61
N SER A 127 -14.99 9.57 14.78
CA SER A 127 -15.81 10.27 13.79
C SER A 127 -14.97 10.66 12.56
N VAL A 128 -15.60 10.96 11.43
CA VAL A 128 -14.88 11.37 10.21
C VAL A 128 -14.01 12.62 10.44
N ALA A 129 -14.51 13.59 11.22
CA ALA A 129 -13.76 14.81 11.51
C ALA A 129 -12.55 14.57 12.42
N GLU A 130 -12.68 13.68 13.41
CA GLU A 130 -11.54 13.26 14.24
C GLU A 130 -10.53 12.47 13.43
N ALA A 131 -10.99 11.56 12.56
CA ALA A 131 -10.11 10.75 11.71
C ALA A 131 -9.21 11.63 10.83
N ASP A 132 -9.76 12.69 10.24
CA ASP A 132 -8.98 13.67 9.45
C ASP A 132 -7.88 14.35 10.28
N GLN A 133 -8.19 14.74 11.52
CA GLN A 133 -7.22 15.34 12.46
C GLN A 133 -6.16 14.36 12.97
N MET A 134 -6.45 13.06 12.95
CA MET A 134 -5.52 12.01 13.38
C MET A 134 -4.47 11.66 12.31
N ILE A 135 -4.67 12.06 11.05
CA ILE A 135 -3.70 11.82 9.98
C ILE A 135 -2.51 12.77 10.14
N PHE A 136 -1.33 12.19 10.36
CA PHE A 136 -0.07 12.93 10.43
C PHE A 136 0.41 13.41 9.06
N GLY A 137 0.21 12.59 8.04
CA GLY A 137 0.67 12.87 6.68
C GLY A 137 0.43 11.70 5.74
N TYR A 138 0.98 11.81 4.54
CA TYR A 138 0.79 10.83 3.47
C TYR A 138 2.12 10.44 2.84
N VAL A 139 2.15 9.22 2.28
CA VAL A 139 3.25 8.70 1.47
C VAL A 139 2.71 8.16 0.15
N LEU A 140 3.57 8.12 -0.87
CA LEU A 140 3.32 7.24 -2.01
C LEU A 140 3.50 5.79 -1.55
N LEU A 141 2.65 4.91 -2.04
CA LEU A 141 2.69 3.48 -1.72
C LEU A 141 2.62 2.66 -3.00
N ASN A 142 3.43 1.62 -3.08
CA ASN A 142 3.33 0.57 -4.08
C ASN A 142 3.09 -0.78 -3.39
N ASP A 143 1.88 -1.33 -3.54
CA ASP A 143 1.55 -2.64 -2.98
C ASP A 143 1.83 -3.76 -4.01
N TRP A 144 3.05 -4.28 -3.96
CA TRP A 144 3.52 -5.25 -4.94
C TRP A 144 2.69 -6.53 -4.89
N SER A 145 2.25 -6.99 -6.06
CA SER A 145 1.19 -7.98 -6.16
C SER A 145 1.51 -9.11 -7.13
N ALA A 146 1.54 -10.35 -6.64
CA ALA A 146 1.67 -11.55 -7.48
C ALA A 146 0.29 -12.11 -7.87
N ARG A 147 -0.26 -11.65 -8.99
CA ARG A 147 -1.66 -11.87 -9.40
C ARG A 147 -2.03 -13.33 -9.63
N ASP A 148 -1.09 -14.16 -10.06
CA ASP A 148 -1.26 -15.59 -10.24
C ASP A 148 -1.29 -16.37 -8.93
N ILE A 149 -0.48 -15.98 -7.95
CA ILE A 149 -0.58 -16.49 -6.58
C ILE A 149 -1.92 -16.04 -5.98
N GLN A 150 -2.26 -14.74 -6.13
CA GLN A 150 -3.48 -14.15 -5.56
C GLN A 150 -4.74 -14.87 -6.05
N ALA A 151 -4.86 -15.10 -7.35
CA ALA A 151 -6.03 -15.74 -7.95
C ALA A 151 -6.29 -17.15 -7.40
N TRP A 152 -5.24 -17.87 -6.98
CA TRP A 152 -5.34 -19.19 -6.39
C TRP A 152 -5.69 -19.14 -4.89
N GLU A 153 -5.11 -18.21 -4.12
CA GLU A 153 -5.22 -18.21 -2.65
C GLU A 153 -6.40 -17.39 -2.09
N TYR A 154 -6.88 -16.37 -2.82
CA TYR A 154 -7.66 -15.29 -2.18
C TYR A 154 -9.05 -15.67 -1.70
N GLN A 155 -9.61 -16.81 -2.14
CA GLN A 155 -10.94 -17.24 -1.74
C GLN A 155 -10.85 -18.27 -0.61
N PRO A 156 -11.62 -18.11 0.48
CA PRO A 156 -12.53 -17.01 0.80
C PRO A 156 -11.91 -15.88 1.66
N LEU A 157 -10.63 -16.03 2.07
CA LEU A 157 -10.05 -15.25 3.17
C LEU A 157 -9.40 -13.92 2.77
N GLY A 158 -9.32 -13.62 1.47
CA GLY A 158 -8.68 -12.44 0.93
C GLY A 158 -7.22 -12.66 0.52
N PRO A 159 -6.57 -11.63 -0.06
CA PRO A 159 -5.17 -11.69 -0.48
C PRO A 159 -4.23 -11.96 0.69
N PHE A 160 -3.17 -12.75 0.47
CA PHE A 160 -2.22 -13.11 1.53
C PHE A 160 -0.77 -13.13 1.04
N GLN A 161 -0.23 -14.28 0.61
CA GLN A 161 1.17 -14.40 0.18
C GLN A 161 1.44 -13.60 -1.09
N ALA A 162 0.43 -13.39 -1.92
CA ALA A 162 0.53 -12.58 -3.12
C ALA A 162 0.84 -11.11 -2.86
N LYS A 163 0.59 -10.63 -1.64
CA LYS A 163 0.83 -9.25 -1.18
C LYS A 163 1.95 -9.16 -0.14
N ALA A 164 2.18 -10.23 0.62
CA ALA A 164 3.16 -10.26 1.71
C ALA A 164 4.64 -10.17 1.28
N THR A 165 4.93 -10.14 -0.03
CA THR A 165 6.29 -10.08 -0.56
C THR A 165 6.97 -8.76 -0.24
N ALA A 166 6.31 -7.65 -0.56
CA ALA A 166 6.79 -6.31 -0.26
C ALA A 166 5.66 -5.30 -0.47
N THR A 167 5.62 -4.28 0.37
CA THR A 167 4.89 -3.04 0.10
C THR A 167 5.92 -1.91 0.22
N THR A 168 6.07 -1.06 -0.77
CA THR A 168 7.07 0.01 -0.75
C THR A 168 6.42 1.36 -0.47
N ILE A 169 6.96 2.14 0.46
CA ILE A 169 6.52 3.53 0.70
C ILE A 169 7.61 4.55 0.37
N SER A 170 7.22 5.75 -0.02
CA SER A 170 8.15 6.90 -0.09
C SER A 170 8.70 7.22 1.31
N PRO A 171 9.98 7.66 1.40
CA PRO A 171 10.57 8.08 2.66
C PRO A 171 10.00 9.39 3.21
#